data_AF-C6Q295-F1
#
_entry.id   AF-C6Q295-F1
#
_cell.length_a   1.000
_cell.length_b   1.000
_cell.length_c   1.000
_cell.angle_alpha   90.00
_cell.angle_beta   90.00
_cell.angle_gamma   90.00
#
_symmetry.space_group_name_H-M   'P 1'
#
loop_
_entity.id
_entity.type
_entity.pdbx_description
1 polymer ?
#
loop_
_entity_poly.entity_id
_entity_poly.type
_entity_poly.pdbx_seq_one_letter_code
_entity_poly.pdbx_strand_id
1 'polypeptide(L)'
;MGIKLKNKFVYICLCVLGIYAAAFSILSACDVVKNASYIKNKTYFNSYQFGQEIYSYCENLSNFYVHYKDYNDKFGENKASKEDIEGLRLFYEDKLKNQQTEIENKYNNDIQEAQRISDKDKVNKLLDEKNKKLEEVKKENTKTDEELKNEVASRYDKDYEAIKKSVQNRNDIKYYIKNTKTNEIYHNLTGQDTIQEYIQKESLFTIEFPLKSIEDKQFQNTNSMFKNFSWEGYIMIPKQSYSNNYILENYQYYNSVRSRIIKEMIMGCGSFIIALLVLIGIKKDKSLKIAFQEKAGSLYKKLPIDLGVLVFCIYTIIMLGYMMHISFFYKPLGIKHFIKLTIVSIYTAYVVLYVKNNIIPIKNKKEFLNEWNKSLIHSLTNAAKRSFIGRNLKLQILVITIITTILASFTFLLVVMSPRTIILGFIIGILYITLILRIMFKKVDYLNEILKGTKEIASGNLNYVIKEKGENHLSKIAHNINNIKVGYKKSLQSQVKSERLKSELITNVSHDLKTPLTSIINYINLLKKKDYQKMKLKDISGF
;
A
#
# COMPACT_ATOMS: atom_id res chain seq x y z
N MET A 1 18.00 13.18 -54.20
CA MET A 1 18.06 12.63 -52.82
C MET A 1 17.87 13.69 -51.71
N GLY A 2 18.10 15.00 -51.96
CA GLY A 2 18.06 16.06 -50.92
C GLY A 2 16.68 16.52 -50.40
N ILE A 3 15.58 16.35 -51.16
CA ILE A 3 14.26 16.88 -50.76
C ILE A 3 13.58 16.01 -49.68
N LYS A 4 13.78 14.68 -49.68
CA LYS A 4 13.20 13.77 -48.67
C LYS A 4 13.85 13.89 -47.28
N LEU A 5 15.12 14.30 -47.21
CA LEU A 5 15.87 14.41 -45.95
C LEU A 5 15.49 15.66 -45.14
N LYS A 6 15.20 16.79 -45.80
CA LYS A 6 14.74 18.04 -45.14
C LYS A 6 13.41 17.85 -44.40
N ASN A 7 12.46 17.13 -45.00
CA ASN A 7 11.17 16.86 -44.34
C ASN A 7 11.34 15.97 -43.08
N LYS A 8 12.20 14.94 -43.11
CA LYS A 8 12.41 14.04 -41.95
C LYS A 8 12.97 14.77 -40.72
N PHE A 9 13.84 15.76 -40.91
CA PHE A 9 14.41 16.55 -39.80
C PHE A 9 13.35 17.43 -39.13
N VAL A 10 12.56 18.16 -39.93
CA VAL A 10 11.46 19.02 -39.42
C VAL A 10 10.48 18.21 -38.56
N TYR A 11 10.14 17.00 -38.99
CA TYR A 11 9.26 16.11 -38.25
C TYR A 11 9.81 15.63 -36.90
N ILE A 12 11.11 15.36 -36.82
CA ILE A 12 11.77 15.01 -35.56
C ILE A 12 11.71 16.21 -34.61
N CYS A 13 12.01 17.42 -35.09
CA CYS A 13 11.92 18.64 -34.29
C CYS A 13 10.50 18.88 -33.76
N LEU A 14 9.46 18.68 -34.58
CA LEU A 14 8.07 18.80 -34.14
C LEU A 14 7.71 17.76 -33.05
N CYS A 15 8.18 16.52 -33.17
CA CYS A 15 7.95 15.50 -32.15
C CYS A 15 8.64 15.85 -30.83
N VAL A 16 9.90 16.31 -30.89
CA VAL A 16 10.64 16.77 -29.71
C VAL A 16 9.91 17.94 -29.07
N LEU A 17 9.46 18.92 -29.85
CA LEU A 17 8.68 20.05 -29.36
C LEU A 17 7.38 19.59 -28.66
N GLY A 18 6.65 18.64 -29.26
CA GLY A 18 5.45 18.07 -28.65
C GLY A 18 5.73 17.35 -27.33
N ILE A 19 6.85 16.62 -27.22
CA ILE A 19 7.26 15.95 -25.97
C ILE A 19 7.62 16.99 -24.91
N TYR A 20 8.38 18.04 -25.27
CA TYR A 20 8.73 19.12 -24.34
C TYR A 20 7.49 19.90 -23.89
N ALA A 21 6.52 20.12 -24.78
CA ALA A 21 5.24 20.76 -24.44
C ALA A 21 4.42 19.88 -23.49
N ALA A 22 4.34 18.57 -23.72
CA ALA A 22 3.69 17.63 -22.81
C ALA A 22 4.39 17.58 -21.44
N ALA A 23 5.72 17.56 -21.42
CA ALA A 23 6.52 17.58 -20.21
C ALA A 23 6.30 18.85 -19.37
N PHE A 24 6.25 20.01 -20.02
CA PHE A 24 5.94 21.28 -19.37
C PHE A 24 4.52 21.29 -18.81
N SER A 25 3.55 20.77 -19.55
CA SER A 25 2.17 20.63 -19.08
C SER A 25 2.08 19.76 -17.82
N ILE A 26 2.78 18.63 -17.79
CA ILE A 26 2.85 17.73 -16.62
C ILE A 26 3.47 18.44 -15.42
N LEU A 27 4.57 19.18 -15.61
CA LEU A 27 5.21 19.96 -14.54
C LEU A 27 4.29 21.05 -13.98
N SER A 28 3.58 21.77 -14.85
CA SER A 28 2.58 22.76 -14.46
C SER A 28 1.46 22.12 -13.65
N ALA A 29 0.93 20.98 -14.10
CA ALA A 29 -0.11 20.25 -13.37
C ALA A 29 0.38 19.80 -11.98
N CYS A 30 1.62 19.32 -11.86
CA CYS A 30 2.19 18.91 -10.58
C CYS A 30 2.32 20.10 -9.60
N ASP A 31 2.78 21.26 -10.06
CA ASP A 31 2.91 22.46 -9.20
C ASP A 31 1.54 22.98 -8.75
N VAL A 32 0.55 23.00 -9.65
CA VAL A 32 -0.84 23.35 -9.34
C VAL A 32 -1.43 22.43 -8.27
N VAL A 33 -1.20 21.11 -8.38
CA VAL A 33 -1.66 20.13 -7.37
C VAL A 33 -0.98 20.36 -6.03
N LYS A 34 0.34 20.59 -6.03
CA LYS A 34 1.12 20.87 -4.82
C LYS A 34 0.63 22.13 -4.09
N ASN A 35 0.26 23.16 -4.84
CA ASN A 35 -0.15 24.46 -4.32
C ASN A 35 -1.68 24.70 -4.40
N ALA A 36 -2.48 23.63 -4.50
CA ALA A 36 -3.92 23.72 -4.71
C ALA A 36 -4.67 24.50 -3.60
N SER A 37 -4.11 24.54 -2.39
CA SER A 37 -4.64 25.32 -1.26
C SER A 37 -4.77 26.81 -1.56
N TYR A 38 -3.83 27.39 -2.31
CA TYR A 38 -3.83 28.81 -2.69
C TYR A 38 -4.95 29.18 -3.67
N ILE A 39 -5.46 28.19 -4.42
CA ILE A 39 -6.57 28.34 -5.37
C ILE A 39 -7.90 28.05 -4.67
N LYS A 40 -7.96 27.01 -3.85
CA LYS A 40 -9.18 26.56 -3.17
C LYS A 40 -9.71 27.60 -2.18
N ASN A 41 -8.82 28.26 -1.44
CA ASN A 41 -9.23 29.29 -0.50
C ASN A 41 -9.51 30.59 -1.27
N LYS A 42 -10.72 31.14 -1.08
CA LYS A 42 -11.19 32.35 -1.78
C LYS A 42 -10.24 33.54 -1.56
N THR A 43 -9.67 33.67 -0.36
CA THR A 43 -8.72 34.73 0.02
C THR A 43 -7.69 34.21 1.05
N TYR A 44 -6.61 34.97 1.26
CA TYR A 44 -5.66 34.71 2.37
C TYR A 44 -6.35 34.66 3.73
N PHE A 45 -7.39 35.46 3.94
CA PHE A 45 -8.16 35.52 5.18
C PHE A 45 -9.01 34.26 5.45
N ASN A 46 -9.19 33.42 4.43
CA ASN A 46 -9.80 32.09 4.57
C ASN A 46 -8.76 30.99 4.86
N SER A 47 -7.47 31.33 4.96
CA SER A 47 -6.42 30.35 5.23
C SER A 47 -6.41 29.93 6.71
N TYR A 48 -6.02 28.68 6.96
CA TYR A 48 -5.82 28.17 8.32
C TYR A 48 -4.74 28.96 9.08
N GLN A 49 -3.67 29.36 8.39
CA GLN A 49 -2.59 30.14 8.97
C GLN A 49 -3.10 31.49 9.51
N PHE A 50 -3.90 32.21 8.73
CA PHE A 50 -4.49 33.47 9.19
C PHE A 50 -5.44 33.25 10.38
N GLY A 51 -6.25 32.18 10.36
CA GLY A 51 -7.09 31.81 11.51
C GLY A 51 -6.31 31.59 12.80
N GLN A 52 -5.15 30.92 12.72
CA GLN A 52 -4.25 30.70 13.86
C GLN A 52 -3.60 32.00 14.36
N GLU A 53 -3.19 32.89 13.46
CA GLU A 53 -2.66 34.20 13.83
C GLU A 53 -3.68 35.03 14.62
N ILE A 54 -4.94 35.06 14.15
CA ILE A 54 -6.02 35.74 14.86
C ILE A 54 -6.29 35.08 16.21
N TYR A 55 -6.33 33.75 16.28
CA TYR A 55 -6.52 33.03 17.53
C TYR A 55 -5.42 33.35 18.56
N SER A 56 -4.14 33.26 18.17
CA SER A 56 -3.01 33.56 19.06
C SER A 56 -3.01 35.02 19.53
N TYR A 57 -3.36 35.96 18.66
CA TYR A 57 -3.51 37.35 19.06
C TYR A 57 -4.67 37.55 20.04
N CYS A 58 -5.83 36.95 19.79
CA CYS A 58 -6.96 37.01 20.69
C CYS A 58 -6.68 36.35 22.05
N GLU A 59 -5.93 35.25 22.08
CA GLU A 59 -5.44 34.61 23.31
C GLU A 59 -4.62 35.60 24.16
N ASN A 60 -3.67 36.30 23.54
CA ASN A 60 -2.92 37.36 24.20
C ASN A 60 -3.81 38.52 24.67
N LEU A 61 -4.86 38.89 23.92
CA LEU A 61 -5.85 39.87 24.39
C LEU A 61 -6.59 39.39 25.64
N SER A 62 -6.97 38.11 25.72
CA SER A 62 -7.61 37.57 26.93
C SER A 62 -6.67 37.50 28.11
N ASN A 63 -5.41 37.12 27.88
CA ASN A 63 -4.43 37.13 28.95
C ASN A 63 -4.22 38.57 29.44
N PHE A 64 -4.15 39.55 28.54
CA PHE A 64 -3.97 40.95 28.91
C PHE A 64 -5.19 41.54 29.65
N TYR A 65 -6.41 41.39 29.12
CA TYR A 65 -7.60 42.05 29.66
C TYR A 65 -8.36 41.26 30.73
N VAL A 66 -8.16 39.95 30.82
CA VAL A 66 -8.87 39.07 31.77
C VAL A 66 -7.91 38.52 32.82
N HIS A 67 -6.83 37.86 32.40
CA HIS A 67 -5.92 37.19 33.34
C HIS A 67 -5.06 38.19 34.13
N TYR A 68 -4.42 39.12 33.41
CA TYR A 68 -3.62 40.22 33.95
C TYR A 68 -4.42 41.50 34.13
N LYS A 69 -5.75 41.38 34.30
CA LYS A 69 -6.60 42.52 34.58
C LYS A 69 -6.10 43.23 35.85
N ASP A 70 -5.88 44.54 35.74
CA ASP A 70 -5.35 45.40 36.80
C ASP A 70 -3.92 45.05 37.28
N TYR A 71 -3.13 44.34 36.46
CA TYR A 71 -1.72 44.07 36.75
C TYR A 71 -0.88 45.35 36.51
N ASN A 72 -0.48 46.01 37.59
CA ASN A 72 0.47 47.13 37.59
C ASN A 72 1.81 46.67 38.18
N ASP A 73 2.91 47.37 37.85
CA ASP A 73 4.30 47.08 38.26
C ASP A 73 4.54 46.89 39.79
N LYS A 74 3.54 47.16 40.64
CA LYS A 74 3.58 47.00 42.11
C LYS A 74 2.80 45.80 42.64
N PHE A 75 2.13 45.03 41.78
CA PHE A 75 1.17 43.97 42.18
C PHE A 75 1.72 42.53 42.10
N GLY A 76 2.90 42.30 41.51
CA GLY A 76 3.48 40.96 41.29
C GLY A 76 3.79 40.18 42.58
N GLU A 77 4.34 40.84 43.61
CA GLU A 77 4.64 40.17 44.88
C GLU A 77 3.37 39.73 45.64
N ASN A 78 2.26 40.45 45.51
CA ASN A 78 1.06 40.22 46.35
C ASN A 78 0.08 39.18 45.78
N LYS A 79 0.33 38.64 44.57
CA LYS A 79 -0.55 37.67 43.89
C LYS A 79 0.08 36.31 43.60
N ALA A 80 1.35 36.07 43.91
CA ALA A 80 1.92 34.71 43.89
C ALA A 80 1.06 33.81 44.78
N SER A 81 0.27 32.91 44.18
CA SER A 81 -0.63 32.09 44.97
C SER A 81 0.20 31.14 45.83
N LYS A 82 -0.36 30.68 46.94
CA LYS A 82 0.29 29.64 47.75
C LYS A 82 0.58 28.40 46.90
N GLU A 83 -0.27 28.12 45.92
CA GLU A 83 -0.13 27.00 44.99
C GLU A 83 1.06 27.19 44.04
N ASP A 84 1.30 28.40 43.53
CA ASP A 84 2.46 28.70 42.67
C ASP A 84 3.78 28.57 43.43
N ILE A 85 3.81 29.08 44.68
CA ILE A 85 4.98 28.99 45.56
C ILE A 85 5.26 27.52 45.91
N GLU A 86 4.21 26.75 46.24
CA GLU A 86 4.34 25.33 46.56
C GLU A 86 4.80 24.52 45.33
N GLY A 87 4.26 24.81 44.15
CA GLY A 87 4.68 24.18 42.90
C GLY A 87 6.15 24.45 42.59
N LEU A 88 6.62 25.68 42.82
CA LEU A 88 8.04 26.02 42.65
C LEU A 88 8.92 25.36 43.71
N ARG A 89 8.46 25.25 44.96
CA ARG A 89 9.16 24.53 46.02
C ARG A 89 9.35 23.06 45.66
N LEU A 90 8.28 22.38 45.26
CA LEU A 90 8.32 20.98 44.83
C LEU A 90 9.28 20.76 43.65
N PHE A 91 9.34 21.72 42.71
CA PHE A 91 10.31 21.67 41.61
C PHE A 91 11.77 21.71 42.11
N TYR A 92 12.10 22.59 43.07
CA TYR A 92 13.44 22.66 43.64
C TYR A 92 13.78 21.44 44.52
N GLU A 93 12.79 20.90 45.25
CA GLU A 93 12.96 19.67 46.03
C GLU A 93 13.23 18.45 45.14
N ASP A 94 12.50 18.30 44.03
CA ASP A 94 12.74 17.21 43.07
C ASP A 94 14.10 17.37 42.39
N LYS A 95 14.45 18.59 41.99
CA LYS A 95 15.76 18.91 41.42
C LYS A 95 16.89 18.57 42.40
N LEU A 96 16.76 18.94 43.67
CA LEU A 96 17.69 18.59 44.74
C LEU A 96 17.85 17.08 44.86
N LYS A 97 16.74 16.35 44.96
CA LYS A 97 16.74 14.89 45.10
C LYS A 97 17.42 14.19 43.93
N ASN A 98 17.15 14.64 42.70
CA ASN A 98 17.76 14.10 41.49
C ASN A 98 19.28 14.34 41.48
N GLN A 99 19.73 15.55 41.79
CA GLN A 99 21.16 15.88 41.84
C GLN A 99 21.89 15.13 42.98
N GLN A 100 21.26 14.97 44.15
CA GLN A 100 21.80 14.16 45.23
C GLN A 100 21.96 12.69 44.81
N THR A 101 20.94 12.12 44.16
CA THR A 101 20.98 10.74 43.68
C THR A 101 22.09 10.54 42.64
N GLU A 102 22.29 11.48 41.72
CA GLU A 102 23.39 11.45 40.75
C GLU A 102 24.77 11.50 41.42
N ILE A 103 24.95 12.39 42.40
CA ILE A 103 26.19 12.50 43.17
C ILE A 103 26.45 11.20 43.96
N GLU A 104 25.44 10.69 44.65
CA GLU A 104 25.53 9.45 45.41
C GLU A 104 25.92 8.28 44.52
N ASN A 105 25.26 8.08 43.39
CA ASN A 105 25.57 7.00 42.46
C ASN A 105 27.01 7.10 41.93
N LYS A 106 27.44 8.32 41.57
CA LYS A 106 28.80 8.55 41.06
C LYS A 106 29.85 8.21 42.12
N TYR A 107 29.75 8.81 43.30
CA TYR A 107 30.75 8.63 44.35
C TYR A 107 30.69 7.25 45.00
N ASN A 108 29.51 6.64 45.15
CA ASN A 108 29.40 5.30 45.73
C ASN A 108 30.11 4.24 44.86
N ASN A 109 30.09 4.39 43.53
CA ASN A 109 30.85 3.52 42.63
C ASN A 109 32.36 3.66 42.85
N ASP A 110 32.85 4.90 42.86
CA ASP A 110 34.28 5.20 43.03
C ASP A 110 34.79 4.79 44.44
N ILE A 111 33.95 4.97 45.47
CA ILE A 111 34.24 4.56 46.84
C ILE A 111 34.29 3.04 46.96
N GLN A 112 33.34 2.30 46.35
CA GLN A 112 33.36 0.84 46.36
C GLN A 112 34.62 0.28 45.68
N GLU A 113 35.08 0.91 44.60
CA GLU A 113 36.33 0.52 43.94
C GLU A 113 37.56 0.78 44.83
N ALA A 114 37.64 1.96 45.46
CA ALA A 114 38.70 2.30 46.39
C ALA A 114 38.74 1.37 47.63
N GLN A 115 37.55 0.94 48.11
CA GLN A 115 37.44 -0.05 49.19
C GLN A 115 37.96 -1.43 48.79
N ARG A 116 37.72 -1.87 47.54
CA ARG A 116 38.22 -3.16 47.04
C ARG A 116 39.74 -3.24 47.02
N ILE A 117 40.41 -2.13 46.70
CA ILE A 117 41.88 -2.03 46.70
C ILE A 117 42.47 -1.64 48.07
N SER A 118 41.64 -1.52 49.12
CA SER A 118 42.04 -1.18 50.49
C SER A 118 42.77 0.17 50.66
N ASP A 119 42.52 1.13 49.76
CA ASP A 119 43.12 2.48 49.81
C ASP A 119 42.27 3.41 50.69
N LYS A 120 42.63 3.51 51.97
CA LYS A 120 41.88 4.27 52.97
C LYS A 120 41.93 5.79 52.75
N ASP A 121 43.05 6.31 52.26
CA ASP A 121 43.22 7.75 52.04
C ASP A 121 42.33 8.23 50.89
N LYS A 122 42.25 7.42 49.81
CA LYS A 122 41.36 7.70 48.69
C LYS A 122 39.88 7.62 49.06
N VAL A 123 39.50 6.65 49.91
CA VAL A 123 38.12 6.55 50.42
C VAL A 123 37.72 7.79 51.22
N ASN A 124 38.57 8.24 52.15
CA ASN A 124 38.28 9.43 52.96
C ASN A 124 38.17 10.69 52.09
N LYS A 125 39.09 10.87 51.13
CA LYS A 125 39.04 12.00 50.21
C LYS A 125 37.76 12.01 49.35
N LEU A 126 37.33 10.85 48.84
CA LEU A 126 36.10 10.74 48.06
C LEU A 126 34.85 10.99 48.91
N LEU A 127 34.84 10.57 50.18
CA LEU A 127 33.75 10.87 51.12
C LEU A 127 33.67 12.37 51.42
N ASP A 128 34.79 13.03 51.66
CA ASP A 128 34.85 14.48 51.89
C ASP A 128 34.38 15.25 50.66
N GLU A 129 34.84 14.88 49.46
CA GLU A 129 34.39 15.48 48.21
C GLU A 129 32.89 15.24 47.95
N LYS A 130 32.39 14.03 48.21
CA LYS A 130 30.97 13.69 48.10
C LYS A 130 30.14 14.58 49.02
N ASN A 131 30.49 14.62 50.31
CA ASN A 131 29.76 15.39 51.31
C ASN A 131 29.78 16.88 50.99
N LYS A 132 30.94 17.41 50.56
CA LYS A 132 31.05 18.80 50.12
C LYS A 132 30.11 19.10 48.95
N LYS A 133 30.06 18.24 47.93
CA LYS A 133 29.16 18.41 46.78
C LYS A 133 27.68 18.27 47.13
N LEU A 134 27.33 17.35 48.03
CA LEU A 134 25.95 17.19 48.52
C LEU A 134 25.50 18.45 49.26
N GLU A 135 26.37 19.06 50.08
CA GLU A 135 26.08 20.32 50.77
C GLU A 135 26.01 21.51 49.81
N GLU A 136 26.88 21.58 48.79
CA GLU A 136 26.82 22.61 47.74
C GLU A 136 25.47 22.56 47.00
N VAL A 137 25.05 21.38 46.53
CA VAL A 137 23.78 21.19 45.83
C VAL A 137 22.57 21.46 46.74
N LYS A 138 22.64 21.05 48.01
CA LYS A 138 21.60 21.36 49.00
C LYS A 138 21.45 22.88 49.18
N LYS A 139 22.55 23.61 49.30
CA LYS A 139 22.54 25.06 49.44
C LYS A 139 22.02 25.77 48.19
N GLU A 140 22.35 25.29 47.00
CA GLU A 140 21.89 25.89 45.73
C GLU A 140 20.39 25.75 45.49
N ASN A 141 19.78 24.65 45.93
CA ASN A 141 18.38 24.33 45.66
C ASN A 141 17.45 24.57 46.87
N THR A 142 17.98 24.80 48.07
CA THR A 142 17.16 25.22 49.22
C THR A 142 16.86 26.71 49.08
N LYS A 143 15.62 27.04 48.74
CA LYS A 143 15.13 28.41 48.61
C LYS A 143 14.26 28.81 49.80
N THR A 144 14.37 30.06 50.23
CA THR A 144 13.44 30.60 51.23
C THR A 144 12.09 30.94 50.59
N ASP A 145 11.03 31.02 51.39
CA ASP A 145 9.71 31.42 50.89
C ASP A 145 9.72 32.81 50.24
N GLU A 146 10.57 33.71 50.73
CA GLU A 146 10.75 35.04 50.16
C GLU A 146 11.47 34.99 48.80
N GLU A 147 12.50 34.15 48.66
CA GLU A 147 13.17 33.92 47.37
C GLU A 147 12.23 33.29 46.33
N LEU A 148 11.43 32.30 46.73
CA LEU A 148 10.44 31.65 45.87
C LEU A 148 9.36 32.64 45.44
N LYS A 149 8.84 33.44 46.37
CA LYS A 149 7.85 34.49 46.09
C LYS A 149 8.38 35.52 45.09
N ASN A 150 9.63 35.96 45.27
CA ASN A 150 10.27 36.91 44.35
C ASN A 150 10.52 36.30 42.96
N GLU A 151 10.89 35.02 42.90
CA GLU A 151 11.06 34.34 41.61
C GLU A 151 9.73 34.18 40.86
N VAL A 152 8.65 33.81 41.56
CA VAL A 152 7.30 33.73 41.00
C VAL A 152 6.85 35.11 40.51
N ALA A 153 7.01 36.16 41.33
CA ALA A 153 6.67 37.53 40.94
C ALA A 153 7.46 37.98 39.69
N SER A 154 8.76 37.71 39.63
CA SER A 154 9.60 38.02 38.47
C SER A 154 9.15 37.29 37.20
N ARG A 155 8.64 36.06 37.31
CA ARG A 155 8.07 35.32 36.18
C ARG A 155 6.80 36.00 35.68
N TYR A 156 5.87 36.35 36.59
CA TYR A 156 4.65 37.08 36.22
C TYR A 156 4.94 38.43 35.57
N ASP A 157 5.91 39.19 36.09
CA ASP A 157 6.31 40.47 35.50
C ASP A 157 6.84 40.30 34.07
N LYS A 158 7.69 39.29 33.85
CA LYS A 158 8.21 38.98 32.51
C LYS A 158 7.10 38.55 31.56
N ASP A 159 6.19 37.70 32.01
CA ASP A 159 5.08 37.21 31.21
C ASP A 159 4.11 38.34 30.85
N TYR A 160 3.76 39.18 31.82
CA TYR A 160 2.93 40.36 31.61
C TYR A 160 3.56 41.33 30.61
N GLU A 161 4.84 41.70 30.79
CA GLU A 161 5.53 42.61 29.87
C GLU A 161 5.66 42.01 28.45
N ALA A 162 5.89 40.70 28.34
CA ALA A 162 5.90 40.01 27.05
C ALA A 162 4.53 40.08 26.34
N ILE A 163 3.44 39.82 27.07
CA ILE A 163 2.07 39.86 26.55
C ILE A 163 1.67 41.30 26.19
N LYS A 164 1.91 42.26 27.07
CA LYS A 164 1.67 43.69 26.85
C LYS A 164 2.38 44.18 25.59
N LYS A 165 3.67 43.84 25.44
CA LYS A 165 4.44 44.13 24.23
C LYS A 165 3.85 43.45 22.99
N SER A 166 3.43 42.19 23.10
CA SER A 166 2.80 41.46 21.99
C SER A 166 1.46 42.05 21.56
N VAL A 167 0.68 42.60 22.48
CA VAL A 167 -0.63 43.21 22.19
C VAL A 167 -0.45 44.62 21.61
N GLN A 168 0.41 45.44 22.24
CA GLN A 168 0.56 46.86 21.92
C GLN A 168 1.40 47.11 20.65
N ASN A 169 2.41 46.27 20.35
CA ASN A 169 3.25 46.47 19.17
C ASN A 169 2.61 45.99 17.86
N ARG A 170 1.52 45.22 17.93
CA ARG A 170 0.79 44.71 16.76
C ARG A 170 -0.19 45.77 16.24
N ASN A 171 0.34 46.72 15.47
CA ASN A 171 -0.47 47.74 14.80
C ASN A 171 -1.21 47.21 13.55
N ASP A 172 -0.87 46.00 13.12
CA ASP A 172 -1.45 45.27 12.00
C ASP A 172 -2.81 44.65 12.29
N ILE A 173 -3.22 44.61 13.57
CA ILE A 173 -4.53 44.12 13.99
C ILE A 173 -5.22 45.22 14.79
N LYS A 174 -6.42 45.59 14.36
CA LYS A 174 -7.32 46.47 15.08
C LYS A 174 -8.47 45.67 15.67
N TYR A 175 -8.90 46.03 16.87
CA TYR A 175 -10.01 45.34 17.53
C TYR A 175 -10.92 46.32 18.26
N TYR A 176 -12.18 45.90 18.36
CA TYR A 176 -13.19 46.48 19.23
C TYR A 176 -13.94 45.32 19.85
N ILE A 177 -13.79 45.12 21.16
CA ILE A 177 -14.37 43.99 21.88
C ILE A 177 -15.16 44.54 23.07
N LYS A 178 -16.41 44.13 23.21
CA LYS A 178 -17.26 44.44 24.34
C LYS A 178 -17.53 43.16 25.14
N ASN A 179 -17.37 43.23 26.44
CA ASN A 179 -17.80 42.17 27.34
C ASN A 179 -19.28 42.35 27.66
N THR A 180 -20.12 41.38 27.30
CA THR A 180 -21.57 41.46 27.46
C THR A 180 -22.04 41.34 28.91
N LYS A 181 -21.19 40.79 29.79
CA LYS A 181 -21.49 40.68 31.23
C LYS A 181 -21.11 41.92 32.01
N THR A 182 -19.94 42.50 31.72
CA THR A 182 -19.42 43.66 32.48
C THR A 182 -19.67 45.00 31.81
N ASN A 183 -20.09 45.01 30.53
CA ASN A 183 -20.15 46.19 29.66
C ASN A 183 -18.81 46.92 29.45
N GLU A 184 -17.69 46.30 29.81
CA GLU A 184 -16.36 46.84 29.53
C GLU A 184 -16.04 46.74 28.04
N ILE A 185 -15.38 47.78 27.51
CA ILE A 185 -14.99 47.87 26.09
C ILE A 185 -13.47 47.92 26.01
N TYR A 186 -12.91 47.04 25.18
CA TYR A 186 -11.49 46.94 24.89
C TYR A 186 -11.27 47.26 23.40
N HIS A 187 -10.48 48.28 23.08
CA HIS A 187 -10.17 48.65 21.69
C HIS A 187 -8.79 49.31 21.55
N ASN A 188 -8.21 49.23 20.35
CA ASN A 188 -6.97 49.91 19.98
C ASN A 188 -7.13 50.80 18.72
N LEU A 189 -8.36 51.21 18.44
CA LEU A 189 -8.71 52.16 17.38
C LEU A 189 -8.20 53.56 17.75
N THR A 190 -7.57 54.24 16.78
CA THR A 190 -7.02 55.60 16.91
C THR A 190 -7.85 56.55 16.06
N GLY A 191 -8.36 57.64 16.64
CA GLY A 191 -9.26 58.60 15.98
C GLY A 191 -10.65 58.63 16.61
N GLN A 192 -11.47 59.63 16.25
CA GLN A 192 -12.87 59.77 16.71
C GLN A 192 -13.89 59.12 15.76
N ASP A 193 -13.43 58.33 14.79
CA ASP A 193 -14.31 57.70 13.80
C ASP A 193 -15.14 56.57 14.43
N THR A 194 -16.40 56.47 14.03
CA THR A 194 -17.26 55.36 14.44
C THR A 194 -16.72 54.01 13.93
N ILE A 195 -17.03 52.90 14.61
CA ILE A 195 -16.56 51.55 14.21
C ILE A 195 -16.99 51.24 12.77
N GLN A 196 -18.23 51.59 12.39
CA GLN A 196 -18.71 51.38 11.02
C GLN A 196 -17.90 52.17 9.99
N GLU A 197 -17.52 53.41 10.31
CA GLU A 197 -16.73 54.26 9.44
C GLU A 197 -15.31 53.70 9.24
N TYR A 198 -14.69 53.21 10.31
CA TYR A 198 -13.40 52.53 10.24
C TYR A 198 -13.46 51.27 9.37
N ILE A 199 -14.49 50.43 9.57
CA ILE A 199 -14.69 49.19 8.79
C ILE A 199 -14.80 49.49 7.30
N GLN A 200 -15.50 50.56 6.90
CA GLN A 200 -15.71 50.88 5.49
C GLN A 200 -14.47 51.52 4.83
N LYS A 201 -13.87 52.52 5.50
CA LYS A 201 -12.80 53.33 4.92
C LYS A 201 -11.45 52.66 5.05
N GLU A 202 -11.13 52.17 6.25
CA GLU A 202 -9.75 51.81 6.64
C GLU A 202 -9.50 50.29 6.72
N SER A 203 -10.53 49.44 6.77
CA SER A 203 -10.34 47.99 6.94
C SER A 203 -10.20 47.22 5.61
N LEU A 204 -9.12 46.44 5.47
CA LEU A 204 -8.89 45.47 4.40
C LEU A 204 -9.69 44.17 4.64
N PHE A 205 -9.84 43.78 5.89
CA PHE A 205 -10.59 42.60 6.31
C PHE A 205 -11.19 42.82 7.68
N THR A 206 -12.47 42.47 7.84
CA THR A 206 -13.17 42.55 9.11
C THR A 206 -13.88 41.23 9.38
N ILE A 207 -13.79 40.76 10.62
CA ILE A 207 -14.54 39.63 11.13
C ILE A 207 -15.26 40.00 12.41
N GLU A 208 -16.52 39.60 12.51
CA GLU A 208 -17.38 39.82 13.67
C GLU A 208 -17.52 38.53 14.46
N PHE A 209 -17.35 38.64 15.78
CA PHE A 209 -17.56 37.56 16.73
C PHE A 209 -18.71 37.93 17.69
N PRO A 210 -19.57 36.96 18.08
CA PRO A 210 -19.58 35.56 17.63
C PRO A 210 -19.91 35.40 16.14
N LEU A 211 -19.37 34.36 15.51
CA LEU A 211 -19.52 34.10 14.08
C LEU A 211 -20.99 33.90 13.68
N LYS A 212 -21.42 34.60 12.64
CA LYS A 212 -22.75 34.46 12.02
C LYS A 212 -22.85 33.28 11.04
N SER A 213 -21.73 32.87 10.44
CA SER A 213 -21.68 31.83 9.40
C SER A 213 -20.89 30.60 9.84
N ILE A 214 -21.33 29.42 9.39
CA ILE A 214 -20.66 28.12 9.60
C ILE A 214 -19.48 27.94 8.62
N GLU A 215 -19.38 28.75 7.56
CA GLU A 215 -18.32 28.64 6.54
C GLU A 215 -16.93 29.03 7.05
N ASP A 216 -16.85 29.79 8.14
CA ASP A 216 -15.62 30.34 8.73
C ASP A 216 -14.92 29.38 9.69
N LYS A 217 -14.70 28.15 9.22
CA LYS A 217 -14.13 27.05 10.02
C LYS A 217 -12.77 27.39 10.64
N GLN A 218 -11.97 28.21 9.97
CA GLN A 218 -10.65 28.64 10.43
C GLN A 218 -10.69 29.49 11.71
N PHE A 219 -11.84 30.07 12.07
CA PHE A 219 -12.01 30.92 13.26
C PHE A 219 -12.81 30.24 14.37
N GLN A 220 -13.05 28.92 14.31
CA GLN A 220 -13.85 28.21 15.31
C GLN A 220 -13.27 28.29 16.73
N ASN A 221 -11.95 28.21 16.88
CA ASN A 221 -11.29 28.33 18.18
C ASN A 221 -11.48 29.74 18.76
N THR A 222 -11.22 30.77 17.95
CA THR A 222 -11.46 32.19 18.33
C THR A 222 -12.92 32.43 18.68
N ASN A 223 -13.86 31.88 17.92
CA ASN A 223 -15.29 32.02 18.20
C ASN A 223 -15.69 31.37 19.54
N SER A 224 -15.15 30.18 19.81
CA SER A 224 -15.41 29.47 21.08
C SER A 224 -14.84 30.26 22.25
N MET A 225 -13.64 30.83 22.07
CA MET A 225 -13.00 31.70 23.04
C MET A 225 -13.83 32.95 23.33
N PHE A 226 -14.30 33.68 22.31
CA PHE A 226 -15.17 34.84 22.50
C PHE A 226 -16.44 34.49 23.27
N LYS A 227 -17.06 33.34 22.97
CA LYS A 227 -18.22 32.85 23.74
C LYS A 227 -17.88 32.57 25.21
N ASN A 228 -16.75 31.91 25.47
CA ASN A 228 -16.32 31.59 26.83
C ASN A 228 -16.10 32.85 27.68
N PHE A 229 -15.47 33.88 27.10
CA PHE A 229 -15.24 35.15 27.79
C PHE A 229 -16.44 36.12 27.74
N SER A 230 -17.56 35.72 27.14
CA SER A 230 -18.75 36.58 26.95
C SER A 230 -18.42 37.86 26.17
N TRP A 231 -17.56 37.73 25.16
CA TRP A 231 -17.10 38.81 24.30
C TRP A 231 -17.88 38.86 22.99
N GLU A 232 -18.19 40.07 22.54
CA GLU A 232 -18.72 40.38 21.22
C GLU A 232 -17.93 41.53 20.59
N GLY A 233 -17.76 41.54 19.27
CA GLY A 233 -17.09 42.63 18.61
C GLY A 233 -16.39 42.26 17.31
N TYR A 234 -15.43 43.10 16.93
CA TYR A 234 -14.79 43.07 15.61
C TYR A 234 -13.28 42.94 15.74
N ILE A 235 -12.70 42.07 14.92
CA ILE A 235 -11.28 42.05 14.60
C ILE A 235 -11.11 42.54 13.16
N MET A 236 -10.21 43.48 12.95
CA MET A 236 -10.04 44.26 11.72
C MET A 236 -8.57 44.30 11.33
N ILE A 237 -8.29 44.16 10.04
CA ILE A 237 -6.96 44.32 9.45
C ILE A 237 -6.99 45.59 8.60
N PRO A 238 -6.13 46.59 8.84
CA PRO A 238 -6.16 47.85 8.10
C PRO A 238 -5.64 47.72 6.66
N LYS A 239 -6.14 48.57 5.74
CA LYS A 239 -5.73 48.68 4.32
C LYS A 239 -4.35 49.31 4.19
N GLN A 240 -4.11 50.38 4.94
CA GLN A 240 -2.81 51.06 5.03
C GLN A 240 -2.19 50.74 6.38
N SER A 241 -0.91 50.39 6.42
CA SER A 241 -0.22 50.31 7.70
C SER A 241 1.26 50.62 7.56
N TYR A 242 1.69 51.42 8.53
CA TYR A 242 3.05 51.82 8.87
C TYR A 242 3.99 50.61 8.98
N SER A 243 5.28 50.87 8.76
CA SER A 243 6.42 49.94 8.67
C SER A 243 6.29 48.61 9.45
N ASN A 244 6.67 47.50 8.79
CA ASN A 244 6.87 46.15 9.36
C ASN A 244 5.57 45.37 9.73
N ASN A 245 4.69 45.14 8.74
CA ASN A 245 3.39 44.48 8.96
C ASN A 245 3.36 43.04 8.39
N TYR A 246 3.46 42.06 9.30
CA TYR A 246 3.52 40.63 9.00
C TYR A 246 2.27 40.11 8.25
N ILE A 247 1.06 40.54 8.63
CA ILE A 247 -0.18 40.05 8.01
C ILE A 247 -0.31 40.57 6.58
N LEU A 248 0.03 41.83 6.34
CA LEU A 248 -0.06 42.43 5.01
C LEU A 248 0.99 41.83 4.06
N GLU A 249 2.21 41.58 4.54
CA GLU A 249 3.25 40.88 3.79
C GLU A 249 2.80 39.47 3.39
N ASN A 250 2.22 38.72 4.33
CA ASN A 250 1.67 37.39 4.05
C ASN A 250 0.50 37.44 3.06
N TYR A 251 -0.38 38.44 3.16
CA TYR A 251 -1.46 38.67 2.21
C TYR A 251 -0.92 38.94 0.79
N GLN A 252 0.07 39.81 0.65
CA GLN A 252 0.71 40.10 -0.63
C GLN A 252 1.44 38.88 -1.18
N TYR A 253 2.19 38.16 -0.34
CA TYR A 253 2.85 36.92 -0.70
C TYR A 253 1.85 35.87 -1.20
N TYR A 254 0.76 35.64 -0.46
CA TYR A 254 -0.30 34.72 -0.83
C TYR A 254 -0.89 35.04 -2.21
N ASN A 255 -1.20 36.31 -2.46
CA ASN A 255 -1.72 36.77 -3.74
C ASN A 255 -0.69 36.64 -4.87
N SER A 256 0.60 36.87 -4.58
CA SER A 256 1.68 36.68 -5.56
C SER A 256 1.80 35.22 -5.98
N VAL A 257 1.71 34.29 -5.01
CA VAL A 257 1.75 32.83 -5.25
C VAL A 257 0.51 32.40 -6.03
N ARG A 258 -0.69 32.85 -5.63
CA ARG A 258 -1.93 32.56 -6.36
C ARG A 258 -1.88 33.06 -7.80
N SER A 259 -1.42 34.29 -8.03
CA SER A 259 -1.27 34.87 -9.37
C SER A 259 -0.26 34.07 -10.21
N ARG A 260 0.85 33.64 -9.60
CA ARG A 260 1.85 32.78 -10.24
C ARG A 260 1.22 31.46 -10.69
N ILE A 261 0.51 30.76 -9.81
CA ILE A 261 -0.12 29.46 -10.10
C ILE A 261 -1.19 29.57 -11.19
N ILE A 262 -2.00 30.65 -11.21
CA ILE A 262 -2.98 30.87 -12.28
C ILE A 262 -2.28 31.02 -13.63
N LYS A 263 -1.19 31.80 -13.69
CA LYS A 263 -0.38 31.95 -14.92
C LYS A 263 0.23 30.62 -15.34
N GLU A 264 0.75 29.84 -14.40
CA GLU A 264 1.28 28.51 -14.65
C GLU A 264 0.22 27.58 -15.22
N MET A 265 -0.99 27.57 -14.67
CA MET A 265 -2.12 26.78 -15.17
C MET A 265 -2.47 27.14 -16.61
N ILE A 266 -2.53 28.44 -16.94
CA ILE A 266 -2.78 28.91 -18.32
C ILE A 266 -1.68 28.42 -19.27
N MET A 267 -0.40 28.56 -18.88
CA MET A 267 0.73 28.08 -19.68
C MET A 267 0.71 26.54 -19.82
N GLY A 268 0.35 25.81 -18.76
CA GLY A 268 0.19 24.36 -18.74
C GLY A 268 -0.91 23.88 -19.68
N CYS A 269 -2.06 24.55 -19.71
CA CYS A 269 -3.14 24.29 -20.67
C CYS A 269 -2.71 24.59 -22.11
N GLY A 270 -2.04 25.72 -22.35
CA GLY A 270 -1.53 26.07 -23.68
C GLY A 270 -0.53 25.02 -24.22
N SER A 271 0.42 24.60 -23.38
CA SER A 271 1.39 23.55 -23.74
C SER A 271 0.74 22.18 -23.97
N PHE A 272 -0.33 21.86 -23.22
CA PHE A 272 -1.13 20.65 -23.47
C PHE A 272 -1.78 20.66 -24.85
N ILE A 273 -2.39 21.79 -25.25
CA ILE A 273 -3.01 21.96 -26.56
C ILE A 273 -1.97 21.81 -27.67
N ILE A 274 -0.78 22.43 -27.51
CA ILE A 274 0.33 22.27 -28.47
C ILE A 274 0.72 20.79 -28.61
N ALA A 275 0.88 20.07 -27.49
CA ALA A 275 1.20 18.65 -27.51
C ALA A 275 0.12 17.83 -28.24
N LEU A 276 -1.16 18.12 -28.01
CA LEU A 276 -2.28 17.48 -28.72
C LEU A 276 -2.28 17.77 -30.22
N LEU A 277 -2.07 19.02 -30.63
CA LEU A 277 -2.00 19.40 -32.03
C LEU A 277 -0.85 18.68 -32.76
N VAL A 278 0.32 18.57 -32.12
CA VAL A 278 1.45 17.79 -32.64
C VAL A 278 1.07 16.32 -32.81
N LEU A 279 0.41 15.71 -31.82
CA LEU A 279 -0.05 14.32 -31.88
C LEU A 279 -1.08 14.08 -33.01
N ILE A 280 -2.00 15.02 -33.23
CA ILE A 280 -2.98 14.96 -34.32
C ILE A 280 -2.28 15.08 -35.67
N GLY A 281 -1.31 16.00 -35.80
CA GLY A 281 -0.47 16.16 -36.98
C GLY A 281 0.28 14.86 -37.34
N ILE A 282 0.89 14.21 -36.34
CA ILE A 282 1.58 12.91 -36.50
C ILE A 282 0.62 11.81 -37.00
N LYS A 283 -0.64 11.79 -36.56
CA LYS A 283 -1.61 10.76 -36.99
C LYS A 283 -2.05 10.92 -38.45
N LYS A 284 -2.20 12.16 -38.93
CA LYS A 284 -2.71 12.45 -40.28
C LYS A 284 -1.65 12.20 -41.37
N ASP A 285 -0.37 12.38 -41.07
CA ASP A 285 0.71 12.27 -42.05
C ASP A 285 1.39 10.88 -42.00
N LYS A 286 1.28 10.11 -43.09
CA LYS A 286 1.89 8.78 -43.23
C LYS A 286 3.42 8.80 -43.12
N SER A 287 4.09 9.90 -43.50
CA SER A 287 5.55 10.02 -43.45
C SER A 287 6.09 10.22 -42.03
N LEU A 288 5.37 10.99 -41.20
CA LEU A 288 5.62 11.19 -39.77
C LEU A 288 5.54 9.87 -38.97
N LYS A 289 4.58 9.01 -39.32
CA LYS A 289 4.37 7.71 -38.66
C LYS A 289 5.55 6.76 -38.86
N ILE A 290 6.15 6.74 -40.06
CA ILE A 290 7.25 5.85 -40.44
C ILE A 290 8.54 6.22 -39.70
N ALA A 291 8.91 7.51 -39.66
CA ALA A 291 10.13 7.98 -39.00
C ALA A 291 10.17 7.65 -37.50
N PHE A 292 9.03 7.71 -36.82
CA PHE A 292 8.90 7.36 -35.41
C PHE A 292 8.96 5.85 -35.18
N GLN A 293 8.38 5.05 -36.08
CA GLN A 293 8.26 3.60 -35.90
C GLN A 293 9.58 2.86 -36.11
N GLU A 294 10.44 3.31 -37.04
CA GLU A 294 11.74 2.68 -37.33
C GLU A 294 12.75 2.80 -36.18
N LYS A 295 12.89 3.99 -35.56
CA LYS A 295 13.90 4.22 -34.50
C LYS A 295 13.46 3.72 -33.12
N ALA A 296 12.17 3.74 -32.83
CA ALA A 296 11.64 3.37 -31.52
C ALA A 296 11.50 1.85 -31.32
N GLY A 297 11.18 1.10 -32.38
CA GLY A 297 10.82 -0.31 -32.29
C GLY A 297 11.97 -1.27 -31.97
N SER A 298 13.23 -0.86 -32.15
CA SER A 298 14.40 -1.73 -31.96
C SER A 298 14.87 -1.83 -30.51
N LEU A 299 14.60 -0.82 -29.68
CA LEU A 299 15.08 -0.78 -28.29
C LEU A 299 14.20 -1.56 -27.29
N TYR A 300 12.92 -1.79 -27.62
CA TYR A 300 11.94 -2.37 -26.68
C TYR A 300 11.69 -3.87 -26.82
N LYS A 301 12.08 -4.50 -27.94
CA LYS A 301 11.71 -5.90 -28.27
C LYS A 301 12.42 -6.99 -27.44
N LYS A 302 13.25 -6.64 -26.46
CA LYS A 302 14.09 -7.61 -25.72
C LYS A 302 13.56 -7.99 -24.34
N LEU A 303 12.62 -7.23 -23.77
CA LEU A 303 12.14 -7.46 -22.40
C LEU A 303 10.80 -8.23 -22.41
N PRO A 304 10.67 -9.32 -21.63
CA PRO A 304 9.37 -9.94 -21.37
C PRO A 304 8.35 -8.91 -20.88
N ILE A 305 7.11 -8.98 -21.36
CA ILE A 305 6.08 -7.96 -21.09
C ILE A 305 5.91 -7.70 -19.58
N ASP A 306 5.89 -8.74 -18.77
CA ASP A 306 5.74 -8.67 -17.32
C ASP A 306 6.89 -7.92 -16.63
N LEU A 307 8.14 -8.23 -16.99
CA LEU A 307 9.30 -7.51 -16.46
C LEU A 307 9.32 -6.06 -16.95
N GLY A 308 8.92 -5.83 -18.21
CA GLY A 308 8.74 -4.50 -18.77
C GLY A 308 7.69 -3.68 -18.02
N VAL A 309 6.56 -4.26 -17.64
CA VAL A 309 5.51 -3.60 -16.83
C VAL A 309 6.03 -3.26 -15.44
N LEU A 310 6.73 -4.19 -14.79
CA LEU A 310 7.30 -3.96 -13.48
C LEU A 310 8.32 -2.80 -13.50
N VAL A 311 9.26 -2.82 -14.45
CA VAL A 311 10.26 -1.74 -14.61
C VAL A 311 9.58 -0.41 -14.92
N PHE A 312 8.56 -0.41 -15.79
CA PHE A 312 7.75 0.77 -16.08
C PHE A 312 7.11 1.34 -14.81
N CYS A 313 6.44 0.51 -14.01
CA CYS A 313 5.79 0.93 -12.77
C CYS A 313 6.79 1.51 -11.76
N ILE A 314 7.93 0.83 -11.53
CA ILE A 314 8.97 1.32 -10.61
C ILE A 314 9.51 2.67 -11.08
N TYR A 315 9.84 2.78 -12.36
CA TYR A 315 10.37 4.03 -12.91
C TYR A 315 9.34 5.16 -12.86
N THR A 316 8.06 4.86 -13.12
CA THR A 316 6.96 5.81 -12.98
C THR A 316 6.80 6.29 -11.54
N ILE A 317 6.90 5.41 -10.54
CA ILE A 317 6.83 5.81 -9.12
C ILE A 317 7.98 6.74 -8.77
N ILE A 318 9.21 6.40 -9.16
CA ILE A 318 10.41 7.23 -8.92
C ILE A 318 10.23 8.61 -9.57
N MET A 319 9.77 8.65 -10.82
CA MET A 319 9.60 9.89 -11.56
C MET A 319 8.44 10.74 -11.04
N LEU A 320 7.34 10.14 -10.57
CA LEU A 320 6.26 10.86 -9.89
C LEU A 320 6.76 11.46 -8.57
N GLY A 321 7.53 10.70 -7.78
CA GLY A 321 8.18 11.23 -6.57
C GLY A 321 9.09 12.41 -6.89
N TYR A 322 9.94 12.28 -7.91
CA TYR A 322 10.80 13.38 -8.38
C TYR A 322 9.98 14.62 -8.78
N MET A 323 8.91 14.45 -9.57
CA MET A 323 8.06 15.56 -10.01
C MET A 323 7.27 16.24 -8.89
N MET A 324 6.93 15.54 -7.81
CA MET A 324 6.25 16.16 -6.66
C MET A 324 7.19 17.04 -5.82
N HIS A 325 8.49 16.71 -5.79
CA HIS A 325 9.49 17.45 -5.02
C HIS A 325 10.22 18.52 -5.83
N ILE A 326 10.13 18.48 -7.17
CA ILE A 326 10.82 19.45 -8.01
C ILE A 326 10.21 20.86 -7.85
N SER A 327 11.06 21.85 -7.60
CA SER A 327 10.68 23.27 -7.76
C SER A 327 11.08 23.72 -9.16
N PHE A 328 10.11 23.92 -10.05
CA PHE A 328 10.35 24.33 -11.43
C PHE A 328 10.06 25.82 -11.67
N PHE A 329 9.01 26.37 -11.06
CA PHE A 329 8.56 27.74 -11.34
C PHE A 329 9.17 28.77 -10.38
N TYR A 330 10.49 28.96 -10.46
CA TYR A 330 11.19 30.00 -9.71
C TYR A 330 11.93 30.95 -10.64
N LYS A 331 12.23 32.16 -10.15
CA LYS A 331 13.03 33.15 -10.87
C LYS A 331 14.42 33.28 -10.21
N PRO A 332 15.46 33.63 -10.97
CA PRO A 332 15.50 33.79 -12.43
C PRO A 332 15.53 32.43 -13.17
N LEU A 333 15.07 32.43 -14.43
CA LEU A 333 15.21 31.29 -15.32
C LEU A 333 16.70 31.06 -15.63
N GLY A 334 17.11 29.81 -15.72
CA GLY A 334 18.52 29.46 -15.91
C GLY A 334 18.70 27.98 -16.24
N ILE A 335 19.94 27.54 -16.39
CA ILE A 335 20.28 26.21 -16.91
C ILE A 335 19.65 25.05 -16.11
N LYS A 336 19.45 25.23 -14.81
CA LYS A 336 18.76 24.25 -13.94
C LYS A 336 17.32 23.96 -14.41
N HIS A 337 16.61 24.96 -14.95
CA HIS A 337 15.26 24.77 -15.49
C HIS A 337 15.29 23.89 -16.73
N PHE A 338 16.25 24.15 -17.63
CA PHE A 338 16.43 23.35 -18.83
C PHE A 338 16.72 21.89 -18.50
N ILE A 339 17.67 21.62 -17.59
CA ILE A 339 18.01 20.26 -17.14
C ILE A 339 16.76 19.54 -16.59
N LYS A 340 16.02 20.19 -15.70
CA LYS A 340 14.79 19.63 -15.10
C LYS A 340 13.74 19.31 -16.16
N LEU A 341 13.50 20.22 -17.10
CA LEU A 341 12.55 20.02 -18.19
C LEU A 341 12.99 18.88 -19.12
N THR A 342 14.28 18.79 -19.43
CA THR A 342 14.85 17.72 -20.26
C THR A 342 14.70 16.34 -19.60
N ILE A 343 14.92 16.22 -18.29
CA ILE A 343 14.68 14.96 -17.56
C ILE A 343 13.22 14.53 -17.68
N VAL A 344 12.28 15.46 -17.46
CA VAL A 344 10.84 15.18 -17.57
C VAL A 344 10.42 14.89 -19.01
N SER A 345 11.04 15.52 -20.00
CA SER A 345 10.75 15.28 -21.42
C SER A 345 11.25 13.91 -21.88
N ILE A 346 12.43 13.47 -21.43
CA ILE A 346 12.93 12.11 -21.66
C ILE A 346 11.98 11.07 -21.06
N TYR A 347 11.51 11.29 -19.82
CA TYR A 347 10.53 10.40 -19.21
C TYR A 347 9.18 10.40 -19.94
N THR A 348 8.69 11.57 -20.33
CA THR A 348 7.46 11.70 -21.11
C THR A 348 7.57 10.93 -22.44
N ALA A 349 8.72 11.03 -23.12
CA ALA A 349 9.00 10.25 -24.32
C ALA A 349 9.01 8.74 -24.03
N TYR A 350 9.66 8.31 -22.94
CA TYR A 350 9.66 6.92 -22.48
C TYR A 350 8.23 6.38 -22.28
N VAL A 351 7.37 7.14 -21.60
CA VAL A 351 5.96 6.75 -21.38
C VAL A 351 5.20 6.63 -22.69
N VAL A 352 5.32 7.61 -23.59
CA VAL A 352 4.65 7.57 -24.91
C VAL A 352 5.10 6.35 -25.71
N LEU A 353 6.40 6.07 -25.72
CA LEU A 353 6.97 4.89 -26.39
C LEU A 353 6.49 3.58 -25.78
N TYR A 354 6.47 3.49 -24.45
CA TYR A 354 6.05 2.31 -23.72
C TYR A 354 4.56 1.99 -23.99
N VAL A 355 3.68 2.99 -23.87
CA VAL A 355 2.25 2.85 -24.16
C VAL A 355 2.04 2.40 -25.61
N LYS A 356 2.73 3.04 -26.56
CA LYS A 356 2.58 2.71 -27.98
C LYS A 356 3.05 1.29 -28.31
N ASN A 357 4.18 0.87 -27.76
CA ASN A 357 4.81 -0.40 -28.11
C ASN A 357 4.25 -1.60 -27.35
N ASN A 358 3.83 -1.41 -26.09
CA ASN A 358 3.39 -2.52 -25.25
C ASN A 358 1.88 -2.52 -25.06
N ILE A 359 1.22 -1.37 -24.84
CA ILE A 359 -0.21 -1.33 -24.48
C ILE A 359 -1.13 -1.39 -25.71
N ILE A 360 -0.79 -0.67 -26.79
CA ILE A 360 -1.63 -0.66 -28.00
C ILE A 360 -1.73 -2.06 -28.64
N PRO A 361 -0.65 -2.85 -28.79
CA PRO A 361 -0.71 -4.19 -29.38
C PRO A 361 -1.46 -5.22 -28.53
N ILE A 362 -1.53 -5.04 -27.20
CA ILE A 362 -2.31 -5.92 -26.30
C ILE A 362 -3.81 -5.97 -26.68
N LYS A 363 -4.32 -4.96 -27.39
CA LYS A 363 -5.69 -4.97 -27.92
C LYS A 363 -5.95 -6.13 -28.90
N ASN A 364 -4.90 -6.69 -29.52
CA ASN A 364 -5.00 -7.87 -30.36
C ASN A 364 -4.76 -9.15 -29.53
N LYS A 365 -5.81 -9.94 -29.31
CA LYS A 365 -5.77 -11.17 -28.50
C LYS A 365 -4.69 -12.16 -28.97
N LYS A 366 -4.43 -12.26 -30.28
CA LYS A 366 -3.42 -13.19 -30.82
C LYS A 366 -1.98 -12.75 -30.49
N GLU A 367 -1.68 -11.46 -30.66
CA GLU A 367 -0.37 -10.90 -30.33
C GLU A 367 -0.12 -10.93 -28.82
N PHE A 368 -1.14 -10.60 -28.02
CA PHE A 368 -1.07 -10.71 -26.57
C PHE A 368 -0.75 -12.13 -26.11
N LEU A 369 -1.45 -13.14 -26.63
CA LEU A 369 -1.18 -14.55 -26.27
C LEU A 369 0.24 -14.98 -26.66
N ASN A 370 0.74 -14.53 -27.81
CA ASN A 370 2.10 -14.84 -28.25
C ASN A 370 3.16 -14.25 -27.30
N GLU A 371 2.97 -12.99 -26.90
CA GLU A 371 3.89 -12.33 -25.96
C GLU A 371 3.71 -12.83 -24.52
N TRP A 372 2.49 -13.16 -24.10
CA TRP A 372 2.20 -13.80 -22.82
C TRP A 372 2.86 -15.17 -22.71
N ASN A 373 2.93 -15.93 -23.81
CA ASN A 373 3.64 -17.21 -23.79
C ASN A 373 5.15 -17.06 -23.59
N LYS A 374 5.72 -15.88 -23.87
CA LYS A 374 7.12 -15.51 -23.61
C LYS A 374 7.34 -14.89 -22.22
N SER A 375 6.28 -14.60 -21.47
CA SER A 375 6.37 -13.99 -20.13
C SER A 375 7.11 -14.89 -19.16
N LEU A 376 7.88 -14.27 -18.26
CA LEU A 376 8.53 -14.96 -17.16
C LEU A 376 7.50 -15.65 -16.26
N ILE A 377 6.37 -15.01 -15.95
CA ILE A 377 5.27 -15.61 -15.18
C ILE A 377 4.73 -16.86 -15.88
N HIS A 378 4.53 -16.83 -17.20
CA HIS A 378 4.10 -18.01 -17.95
C HIS A 378 5.16 -19.14 -17.88
N SER A 379 6.43 -18.80 -18.04
CA SER A 379 7.54 -19.76 -17.92
C SER A 379 7.64 -20.35 -16.51
N LEU A 380 7.52 -19.54 -15.47
CA LEU A 380 7.56 -19.94 -14.06
C LEU A 380 6.36 -20.81 -13.70
N THR A 381 5.16 -20.45 -14.14
CA THR A 381 3.95 -21.26 -13.89
C THR A 381 4.02 -22.60 -14.62
N ASN A 382 4.57 -22.65 -15.83
CA ASN A 382 4.79 -23.90 -16.54
C ASN A 382 5.90 -24.75 -15.93
N ALA A 383 7.01 -24.13 -15.51
CA ALA A 383 8.09 -24.80 -14.80
C ALA A 383 7.61 -25.36 -13.45
N ALA A 384 6.79 -24.61 -12.72
CA ALA A 384 6.15 -25.06 -11.48
C ALA A 384 5.18 -26.22 -11.74
N LYS A 385 4.31 -26.12 -12.76
CA LYS A 385 3.41 -27.22 -13.15
C LYS A 385 4.18 -28.48 -13.53
N ARG A 386 5.23 -28.38 -14.36
CA ARG A 386 6.09 -29.51 -14.75
C ARG A 386 6.82 -30.11 -13.55
N SER A 387 7.32 -29.26 -12.66
CA SER A 387 7.99 -29.72 -11.43
C SER A 387 7.03 -30.40 -10.44
N PHE A 388 5.73 -30.07 -10.50
CA PHE A 388 4.69 -30.73 -9.73
C PHE A 388 4.20 -32.03 -10.38
N ILE A 389 4.09 -32.07 -11.71
CA ILE A 389 3.59 -33.22 -12.48
C ILE A 389 4.75 -34.23 -12.62
N GLY A 390 4.75 -35.25 -11.76
CA GLY A 390 5.72 -36.35 -11.79
C GLY A 390 6.42 -36.63 -10.46
N ARG A 391 6.35 -35.70 -9.49
CA ARG A 391 6.86 -35.92 -8.13
C ARG A 391 5.90 -36.72 -7.25
N ASN A 392 6.46 -37.43 -6.27
CA ASN A 392 5.74 -38.19 -5.25
C ASN A 392 4.61 -37.35 -4.62
N LEU A 393 3.43 -37.98 -4.42
CA LEU A 393 2.27 -37.33 -3.79
C LEU A 393 2.63 -36.69 -2.43
N LYS A 394 3.53 -37.32 -1.66
CA LYS A 394 4.07 -36.77 -0.40
C LYS A 394 4.77 -35.42 -0.59
N LEU A 395 5.62 -35.29 -1.61
CA LEU A 395 6.32 -34.03 -1.91
C LEU A 395 5.36 -32.95 -2.39
N GLN A 396 4.33 -33.32 -3.16
CA GLN A 396 3.29 -32.37 -3.60
C GLN A 396 2.52 -31.80 -2.41
N ILE A 397 2.13 -32.65 -1.46
CA ILE A 397 1.45 -32.23 -0.23
C ILE A 397 2.39 -31.35 0.60
N LEU A 398 3.64 -31.76 0.78
CA LEU A 398 4.65 -31.01 1.54
C LEU A 398 4.90 -29.60 0.98
N VAL A 399 4.98 -29.46 -0.35
CA VAL A 399 5.17 -28.14 -0.97
C VAL A 399 3.91 -27.28 -0.79
N ILE A 400 2.70 -27.86 -0.93
CA ILE A 400 1.46 -27.13 -0.65
C ILE A 400 1.46 -26.66 0.81
N THR A 401 1.81 -27.51 1.79
CA THR A 401 1.84 -27.13 3.21
C THR A 401 2.88 -26.07 3.54
N ILE A 402 4.02 -26.05 2.85
CA ILE A 402 5.01 -24.98 3.02
C ILE A 402 4.44 -23.67 2.49
N ILE A 403 3.84 -23.68 1.30
CA ILE A 403 3.25 -22.48 0.69
C ILE A 403 2.07 -21.96 1.53
N THR A 404 1.20 -22.85 2.06
CA THR A 404 0.09 -22.44 2.93
C THR A 404 0.62 -21.76 4.18
N THR A 405 1.69 -22.29 4.77
CA THR A 405 2.29 -21.76 6.01
C THR A 405 2.94 -20.40 5.77
N ILE A 406 3.69 -20.25 4.68
CA ILE A 406 4.31 -18.96 4.31
C ILE A 406 3.23 -17.90 4.05
N LEU A 407 2.18 -18.25 3.31
CA LEU A 407 1.11 -17.31 2.99
C LEU A 407 0.31 -16.91 4.25
N ALA A 408 0.05 -17.85 5.15
CA ALA A 408 -0.59 -17.59 6.43
C ALA A 408 0.28 -16.67 7.31
N SER A 409 1.58 -16.93 7.39
CA SER A 409 2.52 -16.07 8.13
C SER A 409 2.59 -14.66 7.54
N PHE A 410 2.59 -14.52 6.21
CA PHE A 410 2.62 -13.23 5.54
C PHE A 410 1.34 -12.42 5.78
N THR A 411 0.17 -13.06 5.66
CA THR A 411 -1.12 -12.41 5.93
C THR A 411 -1.27 -12.00 7.40
N PHE A 412 -0.80 -12.83 8.33
CA PHE A 412 -0.73 -12.49 9.76
C PHE A 412 0.14 -11.25 10.02
N LEU A 413 1.34 -11.20 9.42
CA LEU A 413 2.26 -10.08 9.57
C LEU A 413 1.67 -8.77 9.04
N LEU A 414 0.98 -8.79 7.89
CA LEU A 414 0.31 -7.61 7.34
C LEU A 414 -0.74 -7.04 8.31
N VAL A 415 -1.53 -7.91 8.95
CA VAL A 415 -2.56 -7.50 9.91
C VAL A 415 -1.95 -6.87 11.17
N VAL A 416 -0.85 -7.44 11.69
CA VAL A 416 -0.14 -6.89 12.85
C VAL A 416 0.45 -5.51 12.56
N MET A 417 0.97 -5.28 11.35
CA MET A 417 1.53 -3.98 10.97
C MET A 417 0.45 -2.89 10.84
N SER A 418 -0.76 -3.24 10.40
CA SER A 418 -1.86 -2.28 10.30
C SER A 418 -3.23 -2.98 10.29
N PRO A 419 -4.12 -2.69 11.26
CA PRO A 419 -5.47 -3.25 11.31
C PRO A 419 -6.33 -2.94 10.06
N ARG A 420 -5.97 -1.91 9.29
CA ARG A 420 -6.69 -1.53 8.06
C ARG A 420 -6.50 -2.53 6.91
N THR A 421 -5.55 -3.46 7.01
CA THR A 421 -5.23 -4.43 5.96
C THR A 421 -6.02 -5.74 6.05
N ILE A 422 -6.87 -5.92 7.07
CA ILE A 422 -7.65 -7.15 7.31
C ILE A 422 -8.49 -7.56 6.09
N ILE A 423 -9.15 -6.59 5.42
CA ILE A 423 -9.99 -6.86 4.24
C ILE A 423 -9.14 -7.43 3.09
N LEU A 424 -7.94 -6.88 2.87
CA LEU A 424 -7.01 -7.36 1.85
C LEU A 424 -6.55 -8.79 2.14
N GLY A 425 -6.22 -9.09 3.40
CA GLY A 425 -5.86 -10.44 3.85
C GLY A 425 -6.98 -11.46 3.61
N PHE A 426 -8.23 -11.08 3.89
CA PHE A 426 -9.40 -11.93 3.62
C PHE A 426 -9.57 -12.24 2.13
N ILE A 427 -9.43 -11.25 1.26
CA ILE A 427 -9.52 -11.42 -0.20
C ILE A 427 -8.44 -12.40 -0.70
N ILE A 428 -7.20 -12.22 -0.24
CA ILE A 428 -6.07 -13.10 -0.59
C ILE A 428 -6.34 -14.54 -0.12
N GLY A 429 -6.85 -14.71 1.11
CA GLY A 429 -7.20 -16.00 1.67
C GLY A 429 -8.27 -16.73 0.85
N ILE A 430 -9.36 -16.04 0.49
CA ILE A 430 -10.45 -16.62 -0.33
C ILE A 430 -9.93 -17.05 -1.71
N LEU A 431 -9.16 -16.21 -2.38
CA LEU A 431 -8.56 -16.53 -3.69
C LEU A 431 -7.63 -17.75 -3.61
N TYR A 432 -6.88 -17.87 -2.53
CA TYR A 432 -5.99 -19.00 -2.31
C TYR A 432 -6.74 -20.31 -2.05
N ILE A 433 -7.73 -20.28 -1.15
CA ILE A 433 -8.56 -21.45 -0.81
C ILE A 433 -9.29 -21.97 -2.05
N THR A 434 -9.92 -21.06 -2.81
CA THR A 434 -10.64 -21.42 -4.04
C THR A 434 -9.71 -22.06 -5.09
N LEU A 435 -8.48 -21.57 -5.23
CA LEU A 435 -7.47 -22.16 -6.12
C LEU A 435 -7.07 -23.58 -5.69
N ILE A 436 -6.80 -23.80 -4.39
CA ILE A 436 -6.42 -25.11 -3.87
C ILE A 436 -7.56 -26.11 -4.01
N LEU A 437 -8.79 -25.73 -3.63
CA LEU A 437 -9.97 -26.58 -3.75
C LEU A 437 -10.17 -27.03 -5.20
N ARG A 438 -10.00 -26.11 -6.17
CA ARG A 438 -10.09 -26.46 -7.60
C ARG A 438 -9.07 -27.51 -8.03
N ILE A 439 -7.84 -27.44 -7.51
CA ILE A 439 -6.79 -28.42 -7.82
C ILE A 439 -7.09 -29.77 -7.17
N MET A 440 -7.57 -29.77 -5.92
CA MET A 440 -7.96 -30.97 -5.17
C MET A 440 -9.15 -31.68 -5.80
N PHE A 441 -10.24 -30.97 -6.11
CA PHE A 441 -11.42 -31.57 -6.72
C PHE A 441 -11.10 -32.26 -8.04
N LYS A 442 -10.29 -31.65 -8.92
CA LYS A 442 -9.86 -32.32 -10.16
C LYS A 442 -9.14 -33.66 -9.94
N LYS A 443 -8.36 -33.78 -8.87
CA LYS A 443 -7.66 -35.03 -8.53
C LYS A 443 -8.64 -36.07 -7.96
N VAL A 444 -9.57 -35.63 -7.12
CA VAL A 444 -10.63 -36.50 -6.55
C VAL A 444 -11.56 -37.01 -7.65
N ASP A 445 -11.96 -36.16 -8.59
CA ASP A 445 -12.79 -36.55 -9.73
C ASP A 445 -12.11 -37.63 -10.56
N TYR A 446 -10.80 -37.48 -10.83
CA TYR A 446 -10.04 -38.49 -11.55
C TYR A 446 -9.89 -39.80 -10.76
N LEU A 447 -9.70 -39.73 -9.44
CA LEU A 447 -9.72 -40.91 -8.58
C LEU A 447 -11.07 -41.62 -8.62
N ASN A 448 -12.18 -40.87 -8.61
CA ASN A 448 -13.53 -41.42 -8.72
C ASN A 448 -13.76 -42.12 -10.07
N GLU A 449 -13.23 -41.58 -11.17
CA GLU A 449 -13.25 -42.25 -12.47
C GLU A 449 -12.48 -43.59 -12.42
N ILE A 450 -11.30 -43.61 -11.79
CA ILE A 450 -10.51 -44.84 -11.62
C ILE A 450 -11.28 -45.86 -10.76
N LEU A 451 -11.86 -45.43 -9.63
CA LEU A 451 -12.65 -46.29 -8.75
C LEU A 451 -13.87 -46.87 -9.47
N LYS A 452 -14.58 -46.06 -10.26
CA LYS A 452 -15.71 -46.53 -11.07
C LYS A 452 -15.26 -47.58 -12.09
N GLY A 453 -14.19 -47.30 -12.83
CA GLY A 453 -13.68 -48.26 -13.81
C GLY A 453 -13.14 -49.54 -13.19
N THR A 454 -12.58 -49.47 -11.98
CA THR A 454 -12.15 -50.64 -11.22
C THR A 454 -13.36 -51.49 -10.82
N LYS A 455 -14.46 -50.87 -10.36
CA LYS A 455 -15.71 -51.57 -10.04
C LYS A 455 -16.32 -52.28 -11.25
N GLU A 456 -16.34 -51.62 -12.42
CA GLU A 456 -16.80 -52.24 -13.67
C GLU A 456 -15.98 -53.48 -14.06
N ILE A 457 -14.65 -53.40 -13.95
CA ILE A 457 -13.78 -54.54 -14.22
C ILE A 457 -14.03 -55.67 -13.21
N ALA A 458 -14.18 -55.33 -11.93
CA ALA A 458 -14.44 -56.29 -10.86
C ALA A 458 -15.82 -56.96 -10.98
N SER A 459 -16.83 -56.29 -11.54
CA SER A 459 -18.16 -56.86 -11.82
C SER A 459 -18.22 -57.72 -13.08
N GLY A 460 -17.09 -57.93 -13.78
CA GLY A 460 -16.98 -58.78 -14.96
C GLY A 460 -17.03 -58.04 -16.30
N ASN A 461 -17.16 -56.71 -16.31
CA ASN A 461 -17.12 -55.91 -17.54
C ASN A 461 -15.67 -55.67 -18.01
N LEU A 462 -15.06 -56.70 -18.61
CA LEU A 462 -13.67 -56.67 -19.09
C LEU A 462 -13.46 -55.81 -20.37
N ASN A 463 -14.52 -55.19 -20.88
CA ASN A 463 -14.45 -54.26 -22.01
C ASN A 463 -14.30 -52.80 -21.55
N TYR A 464 -14.49 -52.50 -20.26
CA TYR A 464 -14.29 -51.17 -19.72
C TYR A 464 -12.80 -50.76 -19.75
N VAL A 465 -12.50 -49.52 -20.13
CA VAL A 465 -11.12 -48.97 -20.17
C VAL A 465 -11.07 -47.70 -19.33
N ILE A 466 -10.19 -47.69 -18.34
CA ILE A 466 -9.92 -46.50 -17.53
C ILE A 466 -9.07 -45.54 -18.37
N LYS A 467 -9.50 -44.29 -18.55
CA LYS A 467 -8.74 -43.29 -19.32
C LYS A 467 -7.49 -42.85 -18.55
N GLU A 468 -6.32 -42.96 -19.18
CA GLU A 468 -5.05 -42.51 -18.61
C GLU A 468 -4.87 -40.99 -18.85
N LYS A 469 -5.01 -40.18 -17.79
CA LYS A 469 -4.91 -38.71 -17.84
C LYS A 469 -3.58 -38.20 -17.25
N GLY A 470 -2.66 -37.79 -18.11
CA GLY A 470 -1.37 -37.17 -17.76
C GLY A 470 -0.31 -38.16 -17.23
N GLU A 471 0.80 -37.64 -16.72
CA GLU A 471 1.95 -38.44 -16.24
C GLU A 471 2.08 -38.49 -14.70
N ASN A 472 0.94 -38.54 -14.00
CA ASN A 472 0.92 -38.55 -12.53
C ASN A 472 0.71 -39.97 -11.96
N HIS A 473 0.82 -40.12 -10.63
CA HIS A 473 0.65 -41.41 -9.95
C HIS A 473 -0.73 -42.04 -10.17
N LEU A 474 -1.80 -41.24 -10.25
CA LEU A 474 -3.15 -41.74 -10.53
C LEU A 474 -3.22 -42.33 -11.95
N SER A 475 -2.53 -41.72 -12.93
CA SER A 475 -2.40 -42.27 -14.28
C SER A 475 -1.66 -43.60 -14.31
N LYS A 476 -0.58 -43.74 -13.53
CA LYS A 476 0.13 -45.03 -13.36
C LYS A 476 -0.77 -46.11 -12.74
N ILE A 477 -1.64 -45.74 -11.79
CA ILE A 477 -2.62 -46.67 -11.20
C ILE A 477 -3.64 -47.10 -12.26
N ALA A 478 -4.20 -46.16 -13.03
CA ALA A 478 -5.11 -46.47 -14.13
C ALA A 478 -4.48 -47.43 -15.15
N HIS A 479 -3.23 -47.18 -15.53
CA HIS A 479 -2.44 -48.03 -16.42
C HIS A 479 -2.26 -49.46 -15.87
N ASN A 480 -1.84 -49.58 -14.61
CA ASN A 480 -1.65 -50.88 -13.97
C ASN A 480 -2.95 -51.69 -13.90
N ILE A 481 -4.08 -51.05 -13.59
CA ILE A 481 -5.40 -51.71 -13.55
C ILE A 481 -5.83 -52.17 -14.94
N ASN A 482 -5.61 -51.35 -15.97
CA ASN A 482 -5.86 -51.75 -17.36
C ASN A 482 -5.00 -52.97 -17.76
N ASN A 483 -3.73 -53.03 -17.35
CA ASN A 483 -2.85 -54.16 -17.60
C ASN A 483 -3.31 -55.44 -16.87
N ILE A 484 -3.72 -55.32 -15.60
CA ILE A 484 -4.28 -56.44 -14.83
C ILE A 484 -5.53 -56.99 -15.54
N LYS A 485 -6.43 -56.12 -16.00
CA LYS A 485 -7.61 -56.51 -16.78
C LYS A 485 -7.25 -57.30 -18.04
N VAL A 486 -6.23 -56.86 -18.78
CA VAL A 486 -5.76 -57.57 -20.00
C VAL A 486 -5.24 -58.97 -19.65
N GLY A 487 -4.41 -59.10 -18.61
CA GLY A 487 -3.91 -60.39 -18.13
C GLY A 487 -5.03 -61.32 -17.65
N TYR A 488 -6.01 -60.78 -16.93
CA TYR A 488 -7.18 -61.52 -16.46
C TYR A 488 -8.05 -62.02 -17.63
N LYS A 489 -8.34 -61.17 -18.63
CA LYS A 489 -9.08 -61.55 -19.84
C LYS A 489 -8.39 -62.70 -20.59
N LYS A 490 -7.06 -62.65 -20.72
CA LYS A 490 -6.27 -63.71 -21.36
C LYS A 490 -6.32 -65.03 -20.58
N SER A 491 -6.23 -64.96 -19.25
CA SER A 491 -6.31 -66.12 -18.37
C SER A 491 -7.69 -66.78 -18.44
N LEU A 492 -8.75 -65.98 -18.41
CA LEU A 492 -10.14 -66.44 -18.54
C LEU A 492 -10.38 -67.11 -19.90
N GLN A 493 -9.90 -66.53 -21.00
CA GLN A 493 -10.01 -67.14 -22.34
C GLN A 493 -9.26 -68.47 -22.43
N SER A 494 -8.08 -68.56 -21.80
CA SER A 494 -7.29 -69.80 -21.76
C SER A 494 -7.99 -70.89 -20.94
N GLN A 495 -8.62 -70.51 -19.82
CA GLN A 495 -9.42 -71.42 -19.01
C GLN A 495 -10.66 -71.91 -19.75
N VAL A 496 -11.41 -71.02 -20.41
CA VAL A 496 -12.57 -71.41 -21.24
C VAL A 496 -12.14 -72.34 -22.37
N LYS A 497 -11.00 -72.06 -23.02
CA LYS A 497 -10.45 -72.94 -24.06
C LYS A 497 -10.06 -74.31 -23.49
N SER A 498 -9.44 -74.35 -22.32
CA SER A 498 -9.06 -75.60 -21.66
C SER A 498 -10.29 -76.43 -21.26
N GLU A 499 -11.33 -75.81 -20.70
CA GLU A 499 -12.58 -76.49 -20.37
C GLU A 499 -13.32 -77.01 -21.61
N ARG A 500 -13.33 -76.24 -22.72
CA ARG A 500 -13.86 -76.72 -24.01
C ARG A 500 -13.10 -77.92 -24.54
N LEU A 501 -11.76 -77.87 -24.53
CA LEU A 501 -10.92 -79.00 -24.95
C LEU A 501 -11.12 -80.23 -24.07
N LYS A 502 -11.27 -80.07 -22.75
CA LYS A 502 -11.61 -81.18 -21.84
C LYS A 502 -12.97 -81.79 -22.21
N SER A 503 -13.98 -80.96 -22.45
CA SER A 503 -15.33 -81.42 -22.83
C SER A 503 -15.36 -82.13 -24.19
N GLU A 504 -14.64 -81.60 -25.19
CA GLU A 504 -14.45 -82.22 -26.50
C GLU A 504 -13.73 -83.56 -26.38
N LEU A 505 -12.66 -83.63 -25.58
CA LEU A 505 -11.94 -84.87 -25.33
C LEU A 505 -12.84 -85.93 -24.69
N ILE A 506 -13.61 -85.56 -23.65
CA ILE A 506 -14.57 -86.47 -23.00
C ILE A 506 -15.62 -86.96 -24.00
N THR A 507 -16.15 -86.06 -24.83
CA THR A 507 -17.18 -86.38 -25.83
C THR A 507 -16.63 -87.33 -26.91
N ASN A 508 -15.43 -87.05 -27.41
CA ASN A 508 -14.75 -87.88 -28.41
C ASN A 508 -14.44 -89.27 -27.85
N VAL A 509 -13.85 -89.35 -26.65
CA VAL A 509 -13.59 -90.63 -25.97
C VAL A 509 -14.90 -91.38 -25.72
N SER A 510 -15.98 -90.71 -25.30
CA SER A 510 -17.28 -91.33 -25.09
C SER A 510 -17.88 -91.88 -26.39
N HIS A 511 -17.75 -91.16 -27.50
CA HIS A 511 -18.18 -91.60 -28.83
C HIS A 511 -17.41 -92.85 -29.29
N ASP A 512 -16.10 -92.84 -29.09
CA ASP A 512 -15.21 -93.93 -29.48
C ASP A 512 -15.37 -95.17 -28.59
N LEU A 513 -15.83 -95.02 -27.34
CA LEU A 513 -16.21 -96.14 -26.47
C LEU A 513 -17.59 -96.73 -26.83
N LYS A 514 -18.56 -95.90 -27.24
CA LYS A 514 -19.93 -96.34 -27.57
C LYS A 514 -19.97 -97.23 -28.82
N THR A 515 -19.15 -96.93 -29.81
CA THR A 515 -19.11 -97.64 -31.11
C THR A 515 -18.74 -99.13 -30.98
N PRO A 516 -17.59 -99.52 -30.39
CA PRO A 516 -17.23 -100.92 -30.20
C PRO A 516 -18.16 -101.63 -29.22
N LEU A 517 -18.65 -100.95 -28.17
CA LEU A 517 -19.62 -101.53 -27.23
C LEU A 517 -20.92 -101.90 -27.94
N THR A 518 -21.41 -101.05 -28.85
CA THR A 518 -22.59 -101.33 -29.67
C THR A 518 -22.34 -102.49 -30.62
N SER A 519 -21.16 -102.56 -31.23
CA SER A 519 -20.75 -103.70 -32.06
C SER A 519 -20.71 -105.01 -31.26
N ILE A 520 -20.15 -105.01 -30.04
CA ILE A 520 -20.13 -106.19 -29.16
C ILE A 520 -21.56 -106.62 -28.77
N ILE A 521 -22.42 -105.68 -28.39
CA ILE A 521 -23.84 -105.97 -28.10
C ILE A 521 -24.55 -106.55 -29.34
N ASN A 522 -24.29 -106.01 -30.52
CA ASN A 522 -24.87 -106.50 -31.77
C ASN A 522 -24.34 -107.91 -32.13
N TYR A 523 -23.05 -108.17 -31.95
CA TYR A 523 -22.46 -109.50 -32.10
C TYR A 523 -23.08 -110.51 -31.13
N ILE A 524 -23.26 -110.15 -29.86
CA ILE A 524 -23.95 -110.99 -28.86
C ILE A 524 -25.41 -111.26 -29.28
N ASN A 525 -26.12 -110.26 -29.80
CA ASN A 525 -27.49 -110.43 -30.30
C ASN A 525 -27.55 -111.34 -31.54
N LEU A 526 -26.60 -111.23 -32.48
CA LEU A 526 -26.50 -112.10 -33.65
C LEU A 526 -26.15 -113.54 -33.26
N LEU A 527 -25.28 -113.73 -32.27
CA LEU A 527 -24.97 -115.06 -31.72
C LEU A 527 -26.20 -115.68 -31.06
N LYS A 528 -26.92 -114.94 -30.21
CA LYS A 528 -28.22 -115.40 -29.66
C LYS A 528 -29.21 -115.78 -30.77
N LYS A 529 -29.24 -115.04 -31.88
CA LYS A 529 -30.13 -115.32 -33.02
C LYS A 529 -29.67 -116.53 -33.85
N LYS A 530 -28.36 -116.73 -33.99
CA LYS A 530 -27.77 -117.92 -34.63
C LYS A 530 -27.97 -119.16 -33.78
N ASP A 531 -27.83 -119.09 -32.46
CA ASP A 531 -28.15 -120.21 -31.58
C ASP A 531 -29.63 -120.57 -31.68
N TYR A 532 -30.52 -119.57 -31.79
CA TYR A 532 -31.94 -119.79 -32.07
C TYR A 532 -32.21 -120.44 -33.45
N GLN A 533 -31.49 -120.04 -34.50
CA GLN A 533 -31.58 -120.66 -35.84
C GLN A 533 -30.96 -122.06 -35.91
N LYS A 534 -29.88 -122.30 -35.17
CA LYS A 534 -29.22 -123.61 -35.09
C LYS A 534 -30.07 -124.61 -34.30
N MET A 535 -30.82 -124.13 -33.31
CA MET A 535 -31.88 -124.90 -32.65
C MET A 535 -32.99 -125.30 -33.65
N LYS A 536 -33.46 -124.34 -34.47
CA LYS A 536 -34.45 -124.63 -35.53
C LYS A 536 -33.97 -125.58 -36.64
N LEU A 537 -32.69 -125.52 -37.03
CA LEU A 537 -32.13 -126.38 -38.08
C LEU A 537 -31.85 -127.81 -37.59
N LYS A 538 -31.57 -127.99 -36.29
CA LYS A 538 -31.41 -129.32 -35.68
C LYS A 538 -32.73 -130.10 -35.60
N ASP A 539 -33.86 -129.41 -35.59
CA ASP A 539 -35.20 -130.03 -35.64
C ASP A 539 -35.62 -130.45 -37.06
N ILE A 540 -34.88 -130.05 -38.12
CA ILE A 540 -35.27 -130.31 -39.53
C ILE A 540 -34.38 -131.38 -40.21
N SER A 541 -33.20 -131.70 -39.66
CA SER A 541 -32.29 -132.75 -40.19
C SER A 541 -32.40 -134.08 -39.44
N GLY A 542 -33.62 -134.52 -39.13
CA GLY A 542 -33.91 -135.88 -38.69
C GLY A 542 -34.65 -136.63 -39.79
N PHE A 543 -33.90 -137.15 -40.76
CA PHE A 543 -34.27 -138.28 -41.62
C PHE A 543 -32.99 -138.89 -42.23
#